data_AF-A0A5C6SF94-F1
#
_entry.id   AF-A0A5C6SF94-F1
#
_cell.length_a   1.000
_cell.length_b   1.000
_cell.length_c   1.000
_cell.angle_alpha   90.00
_cell.angle_beta   90.00
_cell.angle_gamma   90.00
#
_symmetry.space_group_name_H-M   'P 1'
#
loop_
_entity.id
_entity.type
_entity.pdbx_description
1 polymer ?
#
loop_
_entity_poly.entity_id
_entity_poly.type
_entity_poly.pdbx_seq_one_letter_code
_entity_poly.pdbx_strand_id
1 'polypeptide(L)'
;MACQESARHVWRVIFPQEGYVHEYLMHGILSLAALHKAFLIPSQRDIYLTQSSFHHSIGQKTFTALLNNVTSANWQPIFSFATIVVAYVLSHSIRASGDSESETTPITKTLELFSVTKGIKAVLLPFIPQLNHTRLAPLVTSVWLAPVDPVTDSWVWPRDTRAAEADLTPRKPSLEYSMLPDDVFFALSCLRRYLSEAESPEIKVDYDKAVTILEVSAIQIAYADVNVEVGAILLWPFFLPDTVIADIRQRKPCGLVILAYYAVFVNTLDRIYWFLRGWGQELLKDIENEIGGQEQSREMLMWPRRHIGGK
;
A
#
# COMPACT_ATOMS: atom_id res chain seq x y z
N MET A 1 -12.48 6.58 -2.99
CA MET A 1 -11.14 6.50 -2.37
C MET A 1 -11.14 5.80 -1.02
N ALA A 2 -12.28 5.66 -0.31
CA ALA A 2 -12.36 4.98 0.99
C ALA A 2 -13.68 4.20 1.16
N CYS A 3 -13.70 3.21 2.05
CA CYS A 3 -14.87 2.37 2.34
C CYS A 3 -15.67 2.84 3.56
N GLN A 4 -14.99 3.19 4.66
CA GLN A 4 -15.59 3.66 5.91
C GLN A 4 -16.03 5.12 5.79
N GLU A 5 -17.16 5.46 6.41
CA GLU A 5 -17.74 6.81 6.28
C GLU A 5 -16.85 7.91 6.87
N SER A 6 -16.14 7.62 7.97
CA SER A 6 -15.17 8.55 8.58
C SER A 6 -14.03 8.88 7.61
N ALA A 7 -13.45 7.87 6.94
CA ALA A 7 -12.42 8.05 5.93
C ALA A 7 -12.98 8.73 4.66
N ARG A 8 -14.20 8.37 4.24
CA ARG A 8 -14.89 9.05 3.12
C ARG A 8 -15.11 10.54 3.39
N HIS A 9 -15.42 10.92 4.63
CA HIS A 9 -15.57 12.32 5.00
C HIS A 9 -14.28 13.12 4.76
N VAL A 10 -13.11 12.52 5.05
CA VAL A 10 -11.82 13.16 4.78
C VAL A 10 -11.66 13.46 3.29
N TRP A 11 -11.94 12.48 2.43
CA TRP A 11 -11.86 12.65 0.97
C TRP A 11 -12.91 13.61 0.40
N ARG A 12 -14.14 13.59 0.93
CA ARG A 12 -15.28 14.36 0.39
C ARG A 12 -15.34 15.79 0.89
N VAL A 13 -14.81 16.08 2.07
CA VAL A 13 -14.99 17.36 2.75
C VAL A 13 -13.66 17.98 3.13
N ILE A 14 -12.82 17.26 3.87
CA ILE A 14 -11.59 17.83 4.44
C ILE A 14 -10.58 18.17 3.34
N PHE A 15 -10.30 17.23 2.43
CA PHE A 15 -9.36 17.46 1.33
C PHE A 15 -9.78 18.63 0.43
N PRO A 16 -11.04 18.73 -0.04
CA PRO A 16 -11.49 19.92 -0.77
C PRO A 16 -11.34 21.23 0.00
N GLN A 17 -11.68 21.26 1.29
CA GLN A 17 -11.49 22.46 2.13
C GLN A 17 -10.03 22.89 2.20
N GLU A 18 -9.13 21.95 2.46
CA GLU A 18 -7.68 22.20 2.46
C GLU A 18 -7.18 22.61 1.05
N GLY A 19 -7.75 22.04 -0.01
CA GLY A 19 -7.42 22.36 -1.40
C GLY A 19 -7.75 23.81 -1.78
N TYR A 20 -8.81 24.41 -1.23
CA TYR A 20 -9.12 25.82 -1.44
C TYR A 20 -8.08 26.77 -0.80
N VAL A 21 -7.36 26.30 0.23
CA VAL A 21 -6.30 27.06 0.90
C VAL A 21 -4.94 26.79 0.25
N HIS A 22 -4.72 25.55 -0.19
CA HIS A 22 -3.44 25.07 -0.70
C HIS A 22 -3.56 24.64 -2.17
N GLU A 23 -3.14 25.51 -3.09
CA GLU A 23 -3.27 25.32 -4.54
C GLU A 23 -2.70 23.97 -5.02
N TYR A 24 -1.53 23.56 -4.52
CA TYR A 24 -0.92 22.27 -4.88
C TYR A 24 -1.81 21.07 -4.50
N LEU A 25 -2.55 21.16 -3.39
CA LEU A 25 -3.49 20.13 -2.98
C LEU A 25 -4.71 20.08 -3.91
N MET A 26 -5.22 21.24 -4.34
CA MET A 26 -6.27 21.29 -5.37
C MET A 26 -5.80 20.64 -6.68
N HIS A 27 -4.57 20.91 -7.12
CA HIS A 27 -3.98 20.21 -8.27
C HIS A 27 -3.93 18.70 -8.07
N GLY A 28 -3.58 18.22 -6.87
CA GLY A 28 -3.66 16.79 -6.55
C GLY A 28 -5.07 16.21 -6.70
N ILE A 29 -6.08 16.90 -6.16
CA ILE A 29 -7.48 16.46 -6.22
C ILE A 29 -7.98 16.42 -7.66
N LEU A 30 -7.68 17.46 -8.45
CA LEU A 30 -8.04 17.52 -9.87
C LEU A 30 -7.34 16.44 -10.69
N SER A 31 -6.10 16.10 -10.33
CA SER A 31 -5.37 14.99 -10.95
C SER A 31 -6.09 13.66 -10.77
N LEU A 32 -6.51 13.32 -9.54
CA LEU A 32 -7.26 12.10 -9.26
C LEU A 32 -8.64 12.11 -9.92
N ALA A 33 -9.31 13.27 -9.94
CA ALA A 33 -10.60 13.42 -10.60
C ALA A 33 -10.51 13.17 -12.11
N ALA A 34 -9.50 13.75 -12.78
CA ALA A 34 -9.23 13.50 -14.19
C ALA A 34 -8.88 12.02 -14.42
N LEU A 35 -8.08 11.42 -13.55
CA LEU A 35 -7.72 10.01 -13.69
C LEU A 35 -8.92 9.06 -13.56
N HIS A 36 -9.82 9.35 -12.63
CA HIS A 36 -11.05 8.60 -12.50
C HIS A 36 -11.97 8.81 -13.72
N LYS A 37 -12.00 10.01 -14.32
CA LYS A 37 -12.70 10.23 -15.60
C LYS A 37 -12.08 9.44 -16.74
N ALA A 38 -10.74 9.32 -16.80
CA ALA A 38 -10.08 8.48 -17.80
C ALA A 38 -10.50 7.01 -17.70
N PHE A 39 -10.73 6.52 -16.47
CA PHE A 39 -11.26 5.18 -16.21
C PHE A 39 -12.75 5.05 -16.61
N LEU A 40 -13.58 6.04 -16.30
CA LEU A 40 -15.02 5.98 -16.56
C LEU A 40 -15.42 6.27 -18.02
N ILE A 41 -14.59 7.00 -18.77
CA ILE A 41 -14.91 7.48 -20.13
C ILE A 41 -13.79 7.04 -21.10
N PRO A 42 -13.76 5.77 -21.54
CA PRO A 42 -12.70 5.25 -22.40
C PRO A 42 -12.50 6.03 -23.70
N SER A 43 -13.58 6.59 -24.27
CA SER A 43 -13.52 7.39 -25.51
C SER A 43 -12.76 8.71 -25.38
N GLN A 44 -12.52 9.19 -24.15
CA GLN A 44 -11.78 10.43 -23.86
C GLN A 44 -10.59 10.15 -22.93
N ARG A 45 -10.17 8.88 -22.81
CA ARG A 45 -9.17 8.43 -21.85
C ARG A 45 -7.89 9.27 -21.93
N ASP A 46 -7.33 9.43 -23.11
CA ASP A 46 -6.04 10.10 -23.27
C ASP A 46 -6.09 11.59 -22.90
N ILE A 47 -7.20 12.27 -23.22
CA ILE A 47 -7.44 13.67 -22.81
C ILE A 47 -7.38 13.79 -21.29
N TYR A 48 -8.08 12.89 -20.59
CA TYR A 48 -8.13 12.90 -19.13
C TYR A 48 -6.81 12.44 -18.50
N LEU A 49 -6.05 11.54 -19.13
CA LEU A 49 -4.70 11.19 -18.67
C LEU A 49 -3.72 12.35 -18.82
N THR A 50 -3.79 13.11 -19.92
CA THR A 50 -2.99 14.33 -20.10
C THR A 50 -3.35 15.36 -19.02
N GLN A 51 -4.63 15.59 -18.75
CA GLN A 51 -5.07 16.50 -17.68
C GLN A 51 -4.61 16.03 -16.30
N SER A 52 -4.75 14.73 -16.02
CA SER A 52 -4.32 14.13 -14.75
C SER A 52 -2.82 14.34 -14.53
N SER A 53 -2.01 14.07 -15.55
CA SER A 53 -0.55 14.24 -15.50
C SER A 53 -0.17 15.72 -15.33
N PHE A 54 -0.82 16.62 -16.08
CA PHE A 54 -0.60 18.06 -15.99
C PHE A 54 -0.83 18.58 -14.55
N HIS A 55 -1.98 18.28 -13.97
CA HIS A 55 -2.28 18.71 -12.61
C HIS A 55 -1.35 18.04 -11.58
N HIS A 56 -1.05 16.75 -11.73
CA HIS A 56 -0.13 16.04 -10.85
C HIS A 56 1.24 16.73 -10.82
N SER A 57 1.82 17.02 -11.99
CA SER A 57 3.14 17.65 -12.10
C SER A 57 3.21 19.02 -11.42
N ILE A 58 2.15 19.84 -11.52
CA ILE A 58 2.09 21.14 -10.84
C ILE A 58 2.07 20.96 -9.33
N GLY A 59 1.18 20.12 -8.81
CA GLY A 59 1.09 19.85 -7.37
C GLY A 59 2.39 19.26 -6.82
N GLN A 60 2.98 18.31 -7.55
CA GLN A 60 4.20 17.60 -7.18
C GLN A 60 5.40 18.55 -7.07
N LYS A 61 5.50 19.56 -7.95
CA LYS A 61 6.58 20.55 -7.91
C LYS A 61 6.58 21.32 -6.59
N THR A 62 5.42 21.84 -6.20
CA THR A 62 5.26 22.58 -4.93
C THR A 62 5.43 21.66 -3.73
N PHE A 63 4.83 20.47 -3.76
CA PHE A 63 4.98 19.46 -2.70
C PHE A 63 6.46 19.12 -2.44
N THR A 64 7.22 18.82 -3.49
CA THR A 64 8.65 18.50 -3.39
C THR A 64 9.45 19.63 -2.75
N ALA A 65 9.13 20.89 -3.09
CA ALA A 65 9.80 22.05 -2.49
C ALA A 65 9.53 22.17 -0.98
N LEU A 66 8.34 21.78 -0.52
CA LEU A 66 7.93 21.84 0.89
C LEU A 66 8.54 20.72 1.75
N LEU A 67 8.93 19.59 1.17
CA LEU A 67 9.49 18.45 1.91
C LEU A 67 10.80 18.79 2.66
N ASN A 68 11.53 19.81 2.22
CA ASN A 68 12.75 20.27 2.89
C ASN A 68 12.48 21.03 4.20
N ASN A 69 11.22 21.43 4.47
CA ASN A 69 10.86 22.21 5.64
C ASN A 69 9.45 21.83 6.16
N VAL A 70 9.34 20.60 6.65
CA VAL A 70 8.12 20.12 7.30
C VAL A 70 8.11 20.55 8.76
N THR A 71 7.02 21.20 9.18
CA THR A 71 6.84 21.81 10.50
C THR A 71 5.47 21.44 11.08
N SER A 72 5.25 21.72 12.36
CA SER A 72 3.93 21.55 13.01
C SER A 72 2.81 22.38 12.36
N ALA A 73 3.14 23.44 11.62
CA ALA A 73 2.18 24.33 10.98
C ALA A 73 1.74 23.88 9.58
N ASN A 74 2.55 23.09 8.85
CA ASN A 74 2.31 22.76 7.44
C ASN A 74 2.25 21.27 7.12
N TRP A 75 2.45 20.38 8.10
CA TRP A 75 2.50 18.93 7.83
C TRP A 75 1.16 18.34 7.37
N GLN A 76 0.02 18.86 7.80
CA GLN A 76 -1.31 18.32 7.45
C GLN A 76 -1.62 18.37 5.94
N PRO A 77 -1.49 19.52 5.26
CA PRO A 77 -1.71 19.57 3.81
C PRO A 77 -0.60 18.84 3.02
N ILE A 78 0.63 18.78 3.53
CA ILE A 78 1.73 17.96 2.95
C ILE A 78 1.36 16.47 3.02
N PHE A 79 0.91 15.99 4.19
CA PHE A 79 0.44 14.62 4.37
C PHE A 79 -0.76 14.33 3.47
N SER A 80 -1.71 15.25 3.36
CA SER A 80 -2.88 15.12 2.47
C SER A 80 -2.45 14.94 1.02
N PHE A 81 -1.53 15.77 0.51
CA PHE A 81 -1.00 15.60 -0.84
C PHE A 81 -0.21 14.30 -1.01
N ALA A 82 0.54 13.88 0.01
CA ALA A 82 1.26 12.60 -0.06
C ALA A 82 0.31 11.40 -0.23
N THR A 83 -0.88 11.42 0.40
CA THR A 83 -1.91 10.38 0.15
C THR A 83 -2.44 10.40 -1.29
N ILE A 84 -2.50 11.59 -1.92
CA ILE A 84 -2.84 11.73 -3.33
C ILE A 84 -1.74 11.14 -4.22
N VAL A 85 -0.46 11.37 -3.89
CA VAL A 85 0.67 10.78 -4.61
C VAL A 85 0.59 9.25 -4.55
N VAL A 86 0.27 8.66 -3.39
CA VAL A 86 0.05 7.21 -3.29
C VAL A 86 -1.06 6.76 -4.21
N ALA A 87 -2.24 7.38 -4.17
CA ALA A 87 -3.34 7.03 -5.06
C ALA A 87 -2.95 7.13 -6.56
N TYR A 88 -2.15 8.14 -6.92
CA TYR A 88 -1.65 8.34 -8.27
C TYR A 88 -0.60 7.29 -8.68
N VAL A 89 0.26 6.84 -7.78
CA VAL A 89 1.17 5.71 -8.06
C VAL A 89 0.38 4.42 -8.18
N LEU A 90 -0.62 4.20 -7.31
CA LEU A 90 -1.38 2.96 -7.32
C LEU A 90 -2.16 2.75 -8.64
N SER A 91 -2.59 3.85 -9.26
CA SER A 91 -3.33 3.88 -10.53
C SER A 91 -2.51 3.53 -11.80
N HIS A 92 -1.32 2.96 -11.64
CA HIS A 92 -0.37 2.81 -12.73
C HIS A 92 -0.93 2.02 -13.93
N SER A 93 -1.60 0.89 -13.70
CA SER A 93 -2.16 0.03 -14.77
C SER A 93 -3.15 0.80 -15.67
N ILE A 94 -3.90 1.73 -15.10
CA ILE A 94 -4.83 2.60 -15.83
C ILE A 94 -4.06 3.57 -16.71
N ARG A 95 -2.92 4.07 -16.25
CA ARG A 95 -2.07 5.01 -16.99
C ARG A 95 -1.30 4.31 -18.13
N ALA A 96 -0.95 3.04 -17.96
CA ALA A 96 -0.12 2.27 -18.90
C ALA A 96 -0.86 1.69 -20.12
N SER A 97 -2.19 1.62 -20.12
CA SER A 97 -3.01 0.98 -21.15
C SER A 97 -3.13 1.73 -22.50
N GLY A 98 -2.11 2.50 -22.88
CA GLY A 98 -1.94 3.03 -24.25
C GLY A 98 -0.59 2.56 -24.79
N ASP A 99 -0.52 2.29 -26.10
CA ASP A 99 0.58 1.64 -26.87
C ASP A 99 2.02 2.18 -26.70
N SER A 100 2.29 3.04 -25.70
CA SER A 100 3.65 3.37 -25.29
C SER A 100 4.22 2.25 -24.43
N GLU A 101 5.21 1.54 -24.96
CA GLU A 101 6.17 0.73 -24.21
C GLU A 101 6.69 1.54 -23.02
N SER A 102 6.07 1.37 -21.85
CA SER A 102 6.61 1.92 -20.62
C SER A 102 7.84 1.09 -20.28
N GLU A 103 9.03 1.68 -20.40
CA GLU A 103 10.33 1.07 -20.04
C GLU A 103 10.38 0.52 -18.60
N THR A 104 9.41 0.85 -17.75
CA THR A 104 9.38 0.46 -16.34
C THR A 104 8.52 -0.78 -16.12
N THR A 105 9.11 -1.82 -15.51
CA THR A 105 8.42 -3.08 -15.20
C THR A 105 7.45 -2.92 -14.01
N PRO A 106 6.39 -3.74 -13.89
CA PRO A 106 5.50 -3.77 -12.70
C PRO A 106 6.23 -3.85 -11.35
N ILE A 107 7.33 -4.61 -11.25
CA ILE A 107 8.14 -4.66 -10.01
C ILE A 107 8.77 -3.29 -9.74
N THR A 108 9.25 -2.59 -10.77
CA THR A 108 9.86 -1.25 -10.63
C THR A 108 8.85 -0.21 -10.15
N LYS A 109 7.62 -0.25 -10.65
CA LYS A 109 6.50 0.60 -10.18
C LYS A 109 6.11 0.27 -8.73
N THR A 110 6.20 -0.99 -8.35
CA THR A 110 5.97 -1.41 -6.97
C THR A 110 7.06 -0.89 -6.04
N LEU A 111 8.32 -0.83 -6.48
CA LEU A 111 9.39 -0.16 -5.75
C LEU A 111 9.18 1.35 -5.61
N GLU A 112 8.62 2.02 -6.63
CA GLU A 112 8.21 3.43 -6.54
C GLU A 112 7.16 3.64 -5.45
N LEU A 113 6.14 2.77 -5.39
CA LEU A 113 5.16 2.77 -4.29
C LEU A 113 5.85 2.65 -2.92
N PHE A 114 6.86 1.78 -2.80
CA PHE A 114 7.57 1.60 -1.53
C PHE A 114 8.32 2.87 -1.15
N SER A 115 9.01 3.51 -2.09
CA SER A 115 9.69 4.78 -1.88
C SER A 115 8.72 5.90 -1.45
N VAL A 116 7.55 6.03 -2.08
CA VAL A 116 6.54 7.01 -1.69
C VAL A 116 6.01 6.72 -0.29
N THR A 117 5.74 5.46 0.03
CA THR A 117 5.23 5.04 1.34
C THR A 117 6.26 5.31 2.46
N LYS A 118 7.55 5.09 2.19
CA LYS A 118 8.64 5.46 3.10
C LYS A 118 8.77 6.98 3.28
N GLY A 119 8.57 7.75 2.22
CA GLY A 119 8.49 9.21 2.28
C GLY A 119 7.36 9.69 3.19
N ILE A 120 6.17 9.08 3.07
CA ILE A 120 5.03 9.36 3.96
C ILE A 120 5.38 9.02 5.40
N LYS A 121 5.99 7.86 5.65
CA LYS A 121 6.43 7.48 7.00
C LYS A 121 7.36 8.54 7.60
N ALA A 122 8.36 9.00 6.85
CA ALA A 122 9.30 10.01 7.31
C ALA A 122 8.61 11.35 7.66
N VAL A 123 7.64 11.77 6.84
CA VAL A 123 6.84 12.97 7.09
C VAL A 123 5.91 12.79 8.29
N LEU A 124 5.26 11.63 8.41
CA LEU A 124 4.19 11.39 9.38
C LEU A 124 4.71 11.07 10.80
N LEU A 125 5.85 10.37 10.90
CA LEU A 125 6.38 9.85 12.17
C LEU A 125 6.47 10.91 13.29
N PRO A 126 6.99 12.14 13.06
CA PRO A 126 7.05 13.17 14.09
C PRO A 126 5.68 13.69 14.56
N PHE A 127 4.63 13.49 13.75
CA PHE A 127 3.30 14.06 13.98
C PHE A 127 2.23 13.03 14.37
N ILE A 128 2.56 11.73 14.48
CA ILE A 128 1.60 10.69 14.89
C ILE A 128 0.81 11.08 16.15
N PRO A 129 1.43 11.57 17.24
CA PRO A 129 0.67 11.92 18.44
C PRO A 129 -0.36 13.03 18.19
N GLN A 130 -0.05 13.94 17.26
CA GLN A 130 -0.94 15.04 16.88
C GLN A 130 -2.02 14.57 15.90
N LEU A 131 -1.71 13.64 15.00
CA LEU A 131 -2.61 13.14 13.95
C LEU A 131 -3.95 12.69 14.53
N ASN A 132 -3.94 11.98 15.66
CA ASN A 132 -5.14 11.49 16.35
C ASN A 132 -6.12 12.59 16.76
N HIS A 133 -5.62 13.82 16.91
CA HIS A 133 -6.40 14.99 17.31
C HIS A 133 -6.80 15.86 16.12
N THR A 134 -6.54 15.40 14.89
CA THR A 134 -6.87 16.12 13.66
C THR A 134 -8.06 15.50 12.93
N ARG A 135 -8.63 16.27 11.99
CA ARG A 135 -9.66 15.78 11.06
C ARG A 135 -9.12 14.75 10.05
N LEU A 136 -7.80 14.51 10.02
CA LEU A 136 -7.14 13.52 9.16
C LEU A 136 -6.97 12.16 9.83
N ALA A 137 -7.20 12.05 11.15
CA ALA A 137 -7.11 10.78 11.89
C ALA A 137 -7.81 9.60 11.20
N PRO A 138 -9.01 9.76 10.59
CA PRO A 138 -9.69 8.66 9.90
C PRO A 138 -8.92 8.02 8.75
N LEU A 139 -7.90 8.68 8.16
CA LEU A 139 -7.07 8.05 7.12
C LEU A 139 -6.17 6.94 7.66
N VAL A 140 -5.91 6.93 8.97
CA VAL A 140 -5.06 5.94 9.64
C VAL A 140 -5.88 5.06 10.58
N THR A 141 -6.79 5.62 11.37
CA THR A 141 -7.61 4.85 12.31
C THR A 141 -8.56 3.87 11.64
N SER A 142 -9.02 4.18 10.42
CA SER A 142 -9.86 3.26 9.64
C SER A 142 -9.11 2.00 9.17
N VAL A 143 -7.78 2.04 9.16
CA VAL A 143 -6.93 0.90 8.78
C VAL A 143 -6.60 0.03 10.01
N TRP A 144 -6.44 0.65 11.18
CA TRP A 144 -5.98 0.00 12.40
C TRP A 144 -7.16 -0.46 13.28
N LEU A 145 -7.87 -1.48 12.82
CA LEU A 145 -9.08 -2.02 13.46
C LEU A 145 -8.78 -3.09 14.51
N ALA A 146 -7.77 -3.92 14.25
CA ALA A 146 -7.37 -4.99 15.15
C ALA A 146 -6.31 -4.51 16.16
N PRO A 147 -6.33 -5.02 17.41
CA PRO A 147 -5.43 -4.64 18.50
C PRO A 147 -3.99 -5.16 18.37
N VAL A 148 -3.47 -5.30 17.15
CA VAL A 148 -2.12 -5.82 16.87
C VAL A 148 -1.17 -4.65 16.71
N ASP A 149 0.01 -4.71 17.32
CA ASP A 149 1.09 -3.74 17.07
C ASP A 149 1.98 -4.29 15.95
N PRO A 150 2.44 -3.49 14.98
CA PRO A 150 3.48 -3.97 14.08
C PRO A 150 4.74 -4.18 14.92
N VAL A 151 5.52 -5.23 14.65
CA VAL A 151 6.78 -5.50 15.35
C VAL A 151 7.82 -4.44 14.96
N THR A 152 7.65 -3.22 15.49
CA THR A 152 8.58 -2.11 15.34
C THR A 152 8.58 -1.30 16.63
N ASP A 153 9.73 -1.23 17.29
CA ASP A 153 9.95 -0.48 18.56
C ASP A 153 9.61 1.03 18.48
N SER A 154 9.29 1.55 17.29
CA SER A 154 9.11 2.97 16.99
C SER A 154 7.67 3.39 16.70
N TRP A 155 6.75 2.45 16.48
CA TRP A 155 5.36 2.75 16.18
C TRP A 155 4.45 2.04 17.17
N VAL A 156 4.08 2.75 18.24
CA VAL A 156 3.01 2.34 19.16
C VAL A 156 1.84 3.26 18.87
N TRP A 157 0.77 2.73 18.29
CA TRP A 157 -0.44 3.54 18.09
C TRP A 157 -1.08 3.86 19.45
N PRO A 158 -1.28 5.14 19.82
CA PRO A 158 -1.92 5.50 21.08
C PRO A 158 -3.38 5.02 21.04
N ARG A 159 -3.62 3.84 21.60
CA ARG A 159 -4.97 3.39 21.93
C ARG A 159 -5.46 4.15 23.16
N ASP A 160 -6.77 4.36 23.25
CA ASP A 160 -7.41 4.52 24.55
C ASP A 160 -7.02 3.31 25.40
N THR A 161 -6.30 3.56 26.49
CA THR A 161 -5.58 2.60 27.34
C THR A 161 -6.43 1.50 27.98
N ARG A 162 -7.74 1.45 27.71
CA ARG A 162 -8.67 0.45 28.27
C ARG A 162 -8.61 -0.93 27.62
N ALA A 163 -8.01 -1.08 26.43
CA ALA A 163 -7.92 -2.35 25.72
C ALA A 163 -6.53 -3.03 25.80
N ALA A 164 -5.57 -2.43 26.52
CA ALA A 164 -4.18 -2.89 26.56
C ALA A 164 -3.92 -4.10 27.50
N GLU A 165 -4.92 -4.51 28.29
CA GLU A 165 -4.76 -5.55 29.33
C GLU A 165 -5.35 -6.93 28.95
N ALA A 166 -5.94 -7.08 27.76
CA ALA A 166 -6.45 -8.38 27.30
C ALA A 166 -5.36 -9.10 26.50
N ASP A 167 -5.01 -10.33 26.91
CA ASP A 167 -4.09 -11.29 26.29
C ASP A 167 -3.75 -10.97 24.81
N LEU A 168 -2.65 -10.26 24.59
CA LEU A 168 -2.28 -9.60 23.32
C LEU A 168 -1.68 -10.56 22.28
N THR A 169 -1.88 -11.87 22.41
CA THR A 169 -1.61 -12.78 21.28
C THR A 169 -2.82 -12.69 20.35
N PRO A 170 -2.73 -12.04 19.17
CA PRO A 170 -3.86 -11.99 18.27
C PRO A 170 -4.16 -13.40 17.79
N ARG A 171 -5.19 -14.01 18.36
CA ARG A 171 -5.78 -15.22 17.81
C ARG A 171 -6.14 -14.92 16.36
N LYS A 172 -5.62 -15.71 15.43
CA LYS A 172 -5.88 -15.55 13.99
C LYS A 172 -7.40 -15.42 13.78
N PRO A 173 -7.89 -14.31 13.21
CA PRO A 173 -9.32 -14.08 13.06
C PRO A 173 -9.94 -15.09 12.09
N SER A 174 -11.25 -15.30 12.21
CA SER A 174 -12.00 -16.03 11.18
C SER A 174 -11.91 -15.27 9.85
N LEU A 175 -11.84 -16.01 8.75
CA LEU A 175 -11.81 -15.47 7.38
C LEU A 175 -13.14 -15.65 6.64
N GLU A 176 -14.18 -16.18 7.30
CA GLU A 176 -15.47 -16.56 6.69
C GLU A 176 -16.13 -15.44 5.86
N TYR A 177 -15.91 -14.17 6.22
CA TYR A 177 -16.43 -12.99 5.51
C TYR A 177 -15.33 -12.12 4.91
N SER A 178 -14.07 -12.55 5.02
CA SER A 178 -12.91 -11.81 4.50
C SER A 178 -12.78 -11.97 2.99
N MET A 179 -12.23 -10.94 2.35
CA MET A 179 -11.83 -10.99 0.94
C MET A 179 -10.50 -11.73 0.71
N LEU A 180 -9.81 -12.11 1.80
CA LEU A 180 -8.57 -12.88 1.75
C LEU A 180 -8.82 -14.36 1.46
N PRO A 181 -7.86 -15.07 0.86
CA PRO A 181 -7.89 -16.52 0.80
C PRO A 181 -7.96 -17.17 2.19
N ASP A 182 -8.81 -18.19 2.36
CA ASP A 182 -8.96 -18.94 3.62
C ASP A 182 -7.64 -19.56 4.11
N ASP A 183 -6.71 -19.85 3.19
CA ASP A 183 -5.41 -20.45 3.46
C ASP A 183 -4.28 -19.42 3.63
N VAL A 184 -4.56 -18.11 3.66
CA VAL A 184 -3.55 -17.04 3.72
C VAL A 184 -2.58 -17.20 4.89
N PHE A 185 -3.06 -17.50 6.10
CA PHE A 185 -2.20 -17.66 7.26
C PHE A 185 -1.35 -18.94 7.20
N PHE A 186 -1.84 -19.98 6.53
CA PHE A 186 -1.07 -21.19 6.28
C PHE A 186 0.03 -20.90 5.25
N ALA A 187 -0.32 -20.22 4.15
CA ALA A 187 0.62 -19.82 3.12
C ALA A 187 1.74 -18.92 3.66
N LEU A 188 1.42 -17.94 4.53
CA LEU A 188 2.42 -17.10 5.20
C LEU A 188 3.32 -17.89 6.14
N SER A 189 2.80 -18.94 6.78
CA SER A 189 3.62 -19.85 7.60
C SER A 189 4.59 -20.67 6.73
N CYS A 190 4.16 -21.13 5.56
CA CYS A 190 5.03 -21.77 4.58
C CYS A 190 6.09 -20.81 4.05
N LEU A 191 5.72 -19.55 3.76
CA LEU A 191 6.65 -18.51 3.35
C LEU A 191 7.73 -18.26 4.40
N ARG A 192 7.35 -18.10 5.68
CA ARG A 192 8.31 -17.93 6.79
C ARG A 192 9.31 -19.08 6.85
N ARG A 193 8.85 -20.33 6.69
CA ARG A 193 9.72 -21.51 6.66
C ARG A 193 10.70 -21.48 5.50
N TYR A 194 10.23 -21.21 4.28
CA TYR A 194 11.09 -21.08 3.10
C TYR A 194 12.18 -20.00 3.30
N LEU A 195 11.82 -18.84 3.86
CA LEU A 195 12.77 -17.76 4.10
C LEU A 195 13.76 -18.05 5.24
N SER A 196 13.39 -18.91 6.19
CA SER A 196 14.28 -19.33 7.28
C SER A 196 15.49 -20.15 6.78
N GLU A 197 15.39 -20.71 5.58
CA GLU A 197 16.44 -21.49 4.92
C GLU A 197 17.44 -20.59 4.14
N ALA A 198 17.21 -19.27 4.07
CA ALA A 198 18.01 -18.32 3.28
C ALA A 198 19.40 -17.93 3.87
N GLU A 199 20.23 -17.24 3.08
CA GLU A 199 21.70 -17.25 3.14
C GLU A 199 22.42 -16.43 4.25
N SER A 200 21.75 -15.76 5.21
CA SER A 200 22.42 -15.24 6.43
C SER A 200 21.48 -14.98 7.62
N PRO A 201 21.94 -15.04 8.89
CA PRO A 201 21.09 -14.81 10.07
C PRO A 201 20.48 -13.40 10.16
N GLU A 202 21.20 -12.38 9.71
CA GLU A 202 20.77 -10.97 9.78
C GLU A 202 19.60 -10.70 8.82
N ILE A 203 19.69 -11.22 7.59
CA ILE A 203 18.62 -11.11 6.59
C ILE A 203 17.38 -11.91 7.01
N LYS A 204 17.54 -13.04 7.71
CA LYS A 204 16.42 -13.84 8.23
C LYS A 204 15.53 -13.05 9.18
N VAL A 205 16.11 -12.22 10.04
CA VAL A 205 15.34 -11.35 10.95
C VAL A 205 14.48 -10.37 10.17
N ASP A 206 15.02 -9.79 9.10
CA ASP A 206 14.28 -8.83 8.28
C ASP A 206 13.22 -9.50 7.39
N TYR A 207 13.46 -10.73 6.92
CA TYR A 207 12.43 -11.54 6.27
C TYR A 207 11.31 -11.95 7.24
N ASP A 208 11.63 -12.33 8.46
CA ASP A 208 10.63 -12.65 9.48
C ASP A 208 9.76 -11.43 9.80
N LYS A 209 10.36 -10.24 9.93
CA LYS A 209 9.62 -8.97 10.04
C LYS A 209 8.73 -8.74 8.83
N ALA A 210 9.23 -8.95 7.61
CA ALA A 210 8.45 -8.76 6.38
C ALA A 210 7.21 -9.67 6.34
N VAL A 211 7.34 -10.95 6.73
CA VAL A 211 6.19 -11.87 6.82
C VAL A 211 5.24 -11.46 7.94
N THR A 212 5.77 -11.06 9.09
CA THR A 212 4.96 -10.60 10.23
C THR A 212 4.10 -9.38 9.86
N ILE A 213 4.63 -8.44 9.07
CA ILE A 213 3.84 -7.29 8.61
C ILE A 213 2.74 -7.71 7.62
N LEU A 214 2.97 -8.75 6.78
CA LEU A 214 1.89 -9.33 5.96
C LEU A 214 0.81 -9.98 6.84
N GLU A 215 1.20 -10.66 7.92
CA GLU A 215 0.24 -11.22 8.88
C GLU A 215 -0.58 -10.12 9.56
N VAL A 216 0.06 -9.02 9.97
CA VAL A 216 -0.65 -7.84 10.52
C VAL A 216 -1.64 -7.30 9.48
N SER A 217 -1.20 -7.13 8.23
CA SER A 217 -2.07 -6.68 7.15
C SER A 217 -3.25 -7.64 6.94
N ALA A 218 -3.02 -8.96 7.00
CA ALA A 218 -4.06 -9.97 6.88
C ALA A 218 -5.08 -9.87 8.02
N ILE A 219 -4.62 -9.65 9.25
CA ILE A 219 -5.48 -9.47 10.42
C ILE A 219 -6.31 -8.19 10.26
N GLN A 220 -5.71 -7.06 9.85
CA GLN A 220 -6.47 -5.82 9.65
C GLN A 220 -7.55 -5.97 8.57
N ILE A 221 -7.24 -6.65 7.46
CA ILE A 221 -8.21 -6.94 6.39
C ILE A 221 -9.33 -7.86 6.89
N ALA A 222 -9.01 -8.90 7.66
CA ALA A 222 -10.01 -9.80 8.23
C ALA A 222 -10.96 -9.08 9.20
N TYR A 223 -10.44 -8.16 10.02
CA TYR A 223 -11.26 -7.34 10.93
C TYR A 223 -12.10 -6.28 10.21
N ALA A 224 -11.64 -5.80 9.05
CA ALA A 224 -12.37 -4.81 8.27
C ALA A 224 -13.59 -5.40 7.55
N ASP A 225 -13.68 -6.73 7.44
CA ASP A 225 -14.75 -7.44 6.74
C ASP A 225 -14.92 -6.89 5.31
N VAL A 226 -16.09 -6.36 4.95
CA VAL A 226 -16.35 -5.77 3.63
C VAL A 226 -15.82 -4.33 3.46
N ASN A 227 -15.39 -3.67 4.54
CA ASN A 227 -15.01 -2.24 4.55
C ASN A 227 -13.49 -2.04 4.57
N VAL A 228 -12.75 -2.87 3.81
CA VAL A 228 -11.29 -2.85 3.78
C VAL A 228 -10.78 -1.54 3.17
N GLU A 229 -10.04 -0.76 3.95
CA GLU A 229 -9.35 0.43 3.47
C GLU A 229 -8.08 0.08 2.71
N VAL A 230 -7.77 0.82 1.64
CA VAL A 230 -6.54 0.63 0.86
C VAL A 230 -5.28 0.73 1.73
N GLY A 231 -5.34 1.47 2.84
CA GLY A 231 -4.24 1.56 3.79
C GLY A 231 -3.81 0.21 4.37
N ALA A 232 -4.69 -0.80 4.41
CA ALA A 232 -4.37 -2.12 4.95
C ALA A 232 -3.29 -2.85 4.13
N ILE A 233 -3.23 -2.63 2.82
CA ILE A 233 -2.14 -3.15 1.97
C ILE A 233 -0.91 -2.24 1.99
N LEU A 234 -1.08 -0.95 2.30
CA LEU A 234 0.04 0.00 2.40
C LEU A 234 0.85 -0.17 3.69
N LEU A 235 0.31 -0.85 4.71
CA LEU A 235 1.04 -1.18 5.93
C LEU A 235 2.33 -1.95 5.64
N TRP A 236 2.26 -2.89 4.69
CA TRP A 236 3.41 -3.71 4.33
C TRP A 236 4.61 -2.90 3.85
N PRO A 237 4.52 -2.12 2.77
CA PRO A 237 5.64 -1.29 2.32
C PRO A 237 6.02 -0.17 3.31
N PHE A 238 5.09 0.27 4.17
CA PHE A 238 5.37 1.26 5.21
C PHE A 238 6.41 0.74 6.22
N PHE A 239 6.27 -0.50 6.66
CA PHE A 239 7.12 -1.11 7.69
C PHE A 239 8.21 -2.06 7.13
N LEU A 240 8.22 -2.36 5.83
CA LEU A 240 9.17 -3.28 5.21
C LEU A 240 10.64 -2.87 5.42
N PRO A 241 11.54 -3.76 5.88
CA PRO A 241 12.97 -3.42 6.02
C PRO A 241 13.65 -3.09 4.69
N ASP A 242 14.61 -2.16 4.72
CA ASP A 242 15.32 -1.70 3.51
C ASP A 242 16.18 -2.80 2.86
N THR A 243 16.65 -3.76 3.64
CA THR A 243 17.34 -4.97 3.18
C THR A 243 16.46 -5.82 2.26
N VAL A 244 15.20 -6.04 2.63
CA VAL A 244 14.22 -6.77 1.82
C VAL A 244 13.86 -5.97 0.57
N ILE A 245 13.74 -4.64 0.67
CA ILE A 245 13.55 -3.77 -0.50
C ILE A 245 14.74 -3.87 -1.46
N ALA A 246 15.97 -3.91 -0.94
CA ALA A 246 17.18 -4.07 -1.74
C ALA A 246 17.21 -5.43 -2.46
N ASP A 247 16.80 -6.51 -1.80
CA ASP A 247 16.70 -7.83 -2.41
C ASP A 247 15.65 -7.89 -3.52
N ILE A 248 14.49 -7.25 -3.30
CA ILE A 248 13.48 -7.09 -4.35
C ILE A 248 14.04 -6.29 -5.53
N ARG A 249 14.77 -5.19 -5.26
CA ARG A 249 15.41 -4.37 -6.30
C ARG A 249 16.46 -5.16 -7.09
N GLN A 250 17.21 -6.03 -6.43
CA GLN A 250 18.22 -6.90 -7.05
C GLN A 250 17.65 -8.18 -7.66
N ARG A 251 16.32 -8.35 -7.63
CA ARG A 251 15.59 -9.51 -8.18
C ARG A 251 16.03 -10.83 -7.55
N LYS A 252 16.42 -10.80 -6.27
CA LYS A 252 16.76 -12.02 -5.55
C LYS A 252 15.52 -12.90 -5.38
N PRO A 253 15.64 -14.23 -5.49
CA PRO A 253 14.51 -15.15 -5.41
C PRO A 253 13.65 -14.96 -4.16
N CYS A 254 14.26 -14.89 -2.96
CA CYS A 254 13.52 -14.69 -1.72
C CYS A 254 12.72 -13.37 -1.69
N GLY A 255 13.31 -12.27 -2.16
CA GLY A 255 12.62 -10.98 -2.26
C GLY A 255 11.44 -11.04 -3.24
N LEU A 256 11.62 -11.67 -4.39
CA LEU A 256 10.56 -11.84 -5.40
C LEU A 256 9.41 -12.74 -4.90
N VAL A 257 9.72 -13.83 -4.18
CA VAL A 257 8.70 -14.70 -3.58
C VAL A 257 7.87 -13.92 -2.57
N ILE A 258 8.49 -13.16 -1.65
CA ILE A 258 7.74 -12.33 -0.69
C ILE A 258 6.87 -11.31 -1.42
N LEU A 259 7.39 -10.69 -2.49
CA LEU A 259 6.64 -9.73 -3.29
C LEU A 259 5.43 -10.37 -3.99
N ALA A 260 5.54 -11.63 -4.44
CA ALA A 260 4.43 -12.35 -5.04
C ALA A 260 3.31 -12.63 -4.02
N TYR A 261 3.67 -12.89 -2.77
CA TYR A 261 2.68 -13.00 -1.69
C TYR A 261 1.98 -11.66 -1.44
N TYR A 262 2.73 -10.56 -1.39
CA TYR A 262 2.14 -9.22 -1.32
C TYR A 262 1.18 -8.93 -2.49
N ALA A 263 1.49 -9.41 -3.70
CA ALA A 263 0.62 -9.25 -4.88
C ALA A 263 -0.78 -9.86 -4.67
N VAL A 264 -0.93 -10.90 -3.85
CA VAL A 264 -2.24 -11.49 -3.52
C VAL A 264 -3.09 -10.49 -2.73
N PHE A 265 -2.50 -9.77 -1.79
CA PHE A 265 -3.18 -8.73 -1.01
C PHE A 265 -3.63 -7.57 -1.90
N VAL A 266 -2.77 -7.14 -2.84
CA VAL A 266 -3.14 -6.13 -3.83
C VAL A 266 -4.31 -6.62 -4.69
N ASN A 267 -4.25 -7.88 -5.14
CA ASN A 267 -5.31 -8.50 -5.96
C ASN A 267 -6.63 -8.69 -5.20
N THR A 268 -6.60 -8.84 -3.87
CA THR A 268 -7.82 -8.89 -3.04
C THR A 268 -8.60 -7.57 -3.11
N LEU A 269 -7.92 -6.44 -3.24
CA LEU A 269 -8.55 -5.10 -3.30
C LEU A 269 -8.84 -4.61 -4.72
N ASP A 270 -8.38 -5.33 -5.75
CA ASP A 270 -8.60 -5.09 -7.19
C ASP A 270 -10.07 -4.82 -7.55
N ARG A 271 -11.00 -5.57 -6.94
CA ARG A 271 -12.44 -5.47 -7.23
C ARG A 271 -13.09 -4.25 -6.57
N ILE A 272 -12.54 -3.78 -5.45
CA ILE A 272 -13.11 -2.71 -4.63
C ILE A 272 -12.60 -1.34 -5.12
N TYR A 273 -11.31 -1.25 -5.44
CA TYR A 273 -10.67 -0.01 -5.81
C TYR A 273 -10.34 0.01 -7.29
N TRP A 274 -11.04 0.89 -8.04
CA TRP A 274 -10.85 1.06 -9.48
C TRP A 274 -9.38 1.27 -9.87
N PHE A 275 -8.62 2.01 -9.06
CA PHE A 275 -7.22 2.33 -9.32
C PHE A 275 -6.24 1.17 -9.09
N LEU A 276 -6.65 0.06 -8.46
CA LEU A 276 -5.81 -1.14 -8.32
C LEU A 276 -5.97 -2.12 -9.48
N ARG A 277 -6.86 -1.82 -10.44
CA ARG A 277 -7.33 -2.79 -11.42
C ARG A 277 -6.20 -3.41 -12.23
N GLY A 278 -6.07 -4.73 -12.18
CA GLY A 278 -5.10 -5.51 -12.97
C GLY A 278 -3.66 -5.50 -12.44
N TRP A 279 -3.34 -4.70 -11.43
CA TRP A 279 -1.95 -4.58 -10.97
C TRP A 279 -1.42 -5.85 -10.34
N GLY A 280 -2.18 -6.53 -9.48
CA GLY A 280 -1.74 -7.79 -8.88
C GLY A 280 -1.37 -8.85 -9.91
N GLN A 281 -2.10 -8.90 -11.03
CA GLN A 281 -1.85 -9.81 -12.15
C GLN A 281 -0.60 -9.43 -12.95
N GLU A 282 -0.46 -8.15 -13.31
CA GLU A 282 0.74 -7.64 -13.99
C GLU A 282 2.01 -7.86 -13.15
N LEU A 283 1.91 -7.62 -11.84
CA LEU A 283 3.01 -7.81 -10.90
C LEU A 283 3.42 -9.28 -10.79
N LEU A 284 2.46 -10.20 -10.64
CA LEU A 284 2.77 -11.62 -10.59
C LEU A 284 3.43 -12.09 -11.89
N LYS A 285 2.92 -11.65 -13.04
CA LYS A 285 3.50 -11.99 -14.35
C LYS A 285 4.94 -11.52 -14.48
N ASP A 286 5.23 -10.29 -14.06
CA ASP A 286 6.60 -9.74 -14.05
C ASP A 286 7.53 -10.55 -13.12
N ILE A 287 7.05 -10.91 -11.93
CA ILE A 287 7.81 -11.75 -10.99
C ILE A 287 8.12 -13.13 -11.58
N GLU A 288 7.17 -13.77 -12.25
CA GLU A 288 7.37 -15.08 -12.86
C GLU A 288 8.38 -15.09 -14.01
N ASN A 289 8.51 -13.97 -14.72
CA ASN A 289 9.51 -13.80 -15.77
C ASN A 289 10.92 -13.62 -15.19
N GLU A 290 11.03 -12.94 -14.04
CA GLU A 290 12.30 -12.62 -13.38
C GLU A 290 12.78 -13.75 -12.45
N ILE A 291 11.87 -14.56 -11.91
CA ILE A 291 12.22 -15.66 -11.02
C ILE A 291 12.93 -16.76 -11.84
N GLY A 292 14.24 -16.86 -11.66
CA GLY A 292 15.08 -17.84 -12.37
C GLY A 292 14.72 -19.30 -12.10
N GLY A 293 15.55 -20.22 -12.60
CA GLY A 293 15.32 -21.68 -12.55
C GLY A 293 15.44 -22.38 -11.18
N GLN A 294 15.30 -21.67 -10.05
CA GLN A 294 15.31 -22.30 -8.73
C GLN A 294 13.94 -22.94 -8.44
N GLU A 295 13.89 -24.27 -8.45
CA GLU A 295 12.65 -25.04 -8.30
C GLU A 295 11.88 -24.68 -7.03
N GLN A 296 12.56 -24.56 -5.89
CA GLN A 296 11.94 -24.19 -4.61
C GLN A 296 11.24 -22.83 -4.67
N SER A 297 11.87 -21.83 -5.29
CA SER A 297 11.31 -20.50 -5.45
C SER A 297 10.07 -20.51 -6.35
N ARG A 298 10.07 -21.36 -7.39
CA ARG A 298 8.90 -21.56 -8.28
C ARG A 298 7.75 -22.28 -7.59
N GLU A 299 8.04 -23.26 -6.74
CA GLU A 299 7.04 -23.95 -5.93
C GLU A 299 6.31 -22.98 -5.00
N MET A 300 7.04 -22.04 -4.40
CA MET A 300 6.45 -21.00 -3.56
C MET A 300 5.52 -20.03 -4.32
N LEU A 301 5.64 -19.92 -5.66
CA LEU A 301 4.72 -19.11 -6.47
C LEU A 301 3.38 -19.80 -6.79
N MET A 302 3.22 -21.07 -6.44
CA MET A 302 1.96 -21.79 -6.70
C MET A 302 0.77 -21.21 -5.94
N TRP A 303 0.98 -20.76 -4.69
CA TRP A 303 -0.10 -20.12 -3.92
C TRP A 303 -0.52 -18.76 -4.52
N PRO A 304 0.39 -17.80 -4.79
CA PRO A 304 0.02 -16.57 -5.50
C PRO A 304 -0.68 -16.82 -6.84
N ARG A 305 -0.20 -17.77 -7.65
CA ARG A 305 -0.83 -18.15 -8.92
C ARG A 305 -2.28 -18.57 -8.77
N ARG A 306 -2.56 -19.43 -7.80
CA ARG A 306 -3.92 -19.92 -7.54
C ARG A 306 -4.90 -18.79 -7.23
N HIS A 307 -4.47 -17.75 -6.52
CA HIS A 307 -5.35 -16.67 -6.06
C HIS A 307 -5.38 -15.44 -6.98
N ILE A 308 -4.40 -15.28 -7.87
CA ILE A 308 -4.33 -14.15 -8.82
C ILE A 308 -4.74 -14.57 -10.24
N GLY A 309 -4.32 -15.76 -10.69
CA GLY A 309 -4.47 -16.24 -12.07
C GLY A 309 -5.82 -16.87 -12.44
N GLY A 310 -6.77 -16.93 -11.50
CA GLY A 310 -8.05 -17.62 -11.69
C GLY A 310 -9.24 -16.71 -12.05
N LYS A 311 -9.12 -15.86 -13.07
CA LYS A 311 -10.27 -15.18 -13.69
C LYS A 311 -10.37 -15.49 -15.17
#